data_AF-A0A524FJ35-F1
#
_entry.id   AF-A0A524FJ35-F1
#
_cell.length_a   1.000
_cell.length_b   1.000
_cell.length_c   1.000
_cell.angle_alpha   90.00
_cell.angle_beta   90.00
_cell.angle_gamma   90.00
#
_symmetry.space_group_name_H-M   'P 1'
#
loop_
_entity.id
_entity.type
_entity.pdbx_description
1 polymer ?
#
loop_
_entity_poly.entity_id
_entity_poly.type
_entity_poly.pdbx_seq_one_letter_code
_entity_poly.pdbx_strand_id
1 'polypeptide(L)'
;MFGNENMGKIEEIIIKGLDIQMIIVNKYDLFLIAIMDKDFAKNDIHSEAEKALDVFFKIYRSEIKTSDPNQDISVFLPFKKALYRQIQDYTERIEKADQGTLKGDFGFFSEAIAKMRNS
;
A
#
# COMPACT_ATOMS: atom_id res chain seq x y z
N MET A 1 23.08 -11.44 1.64
CA MET A 1 23.03 -10.54 2.80
C MET A 1 22.83 -9.14 2.28
N PHE A 2 21.63 -8.58 2.44
CA PHE A 2 21.31 -7.23 1.96
C PHE A 2 21.87 -6.23 2.97
N GLY A 3 22.97 -5.58 2.61
CA GLY A 3 23.68 -4.63 3.44
C GLY A 3 22.89 -3.34 3.65
N ASN A 4 22.98 -2.82 4.88
CA ASN A 4 22.35 -1.58 5.38
C ASN A 4 22.56 -0.34 4.50
N GLU A 5 23.44 -0.39 3.51
CA GLU A 5 23.79 0.72 2.62
C GLU A 5 22.82 0.92 1.45
N ASN A 6 21.98 -0.09 1.13
CA ASN A 6 21.03 -0.04 0.01
C ASN A 6 19.56 0.14 0.43
N MET A 7 19.25 0.13 1.73
CA MET A 7 17.85 0.22 2.20
C MET A 7 17.17 1.56 1.86
N GLY A 8 17.95 2.63 1.65
CA GLY A 8 17.42 3.94 1.25
C GLY A 8 17.24 4.14 -0.26
N LYS A 9 17.55 3.15 -1.10
CA LYS A 9 17.56 3.30 -2.58
C LYS A 9 16.70 2.30 -3.34
N ILE A 10 16.00 1.40 -2.65
CA ILE A 10 15.08 0.48 -3.31
C ILE A 10 13.72 1.19 -3.39
N GLU A 11 13.62 2.11 -4.34
CA GLU A 11 12.37 2.85 -4.61
C GLU A 11 11.37 1.98 -5.39
N GLU A 12 11.87 1.00 -6.17
CA GLU A 12 11.04 0.13 -7.00
C GLU A 12 11.76 -1.18 -7.36
N ILE A 13 11.05 -2.32 -7.32
CA ILE A 13 11.50 -3.59 -7.91
C ILE A 13 10.46 -4.05 -8.94
N ILE A 14 10.88 -4.14 -10.20
CA ILE A 14 10.07 -4.71 -11.30
C ILE A 14 10.44 -6.19 -11.47
N ILE A 15 9.51 -7.10 -11.16
CA ILE A 15 9.74 -8.55 -11.28
C ILE A 15 9.30 -9.02 -12.67
N LYS A 16 10.25 -9.28 -13.58
CA LYS A 16 9.94 -9.76 -14.94
C LYS A 16 9.38 -11.19 -14.92
N GLY A 17 8.13 -11.34 -15.35
CA GLY A 17 7.39 -12.62 -15.43
C GLY A 17 5.97 -12.55 -14.88
N LEU A 18 5.69 -11.53 -14.05
CA LEU A 18 4.38 -11.08 -13.61
C LEU A 18 4.35 -9.56 -13.88
N ASP A 19 3.29 -9.01 -14.44
CA ASP A 19 3.22 -7.56 -14.71
C ASP A 19 2.88 -6.79 -13.43
N ILE A 20 3.79 -6.88 -12.46
CA ILE A 20 3.62 -6.33 -11.11
C ILE A 20 4.71 -5.31 -10.81
N GLN A 21 4.31 -4.27 -10.08
CA GLN A 21 5.18 -3.26 -9.51
C GLN A 21 5.21 -3.41 -8.00
N MET A 22 6.41 -3.38 -7.43
CA MET A 22 6.64 -3.34 -6.00
C MET A 22 7.14 -1.95 -5.60
N ILE A 23 6.46 -1.33 -4.65
CA ILE A 23 6.86 -0.08 -4.03
C ILE A 23 7.24 -0.36 -2.59
N ILE A 24 8.38 0.15 -2.17
CA ILE A 24 8.87 0.04 -0.80
C ILE A 24 9.03 1.45 -0.26
N VAL A 25 8.27 1.78 0.78
CA VAL A 25 8.44 3.04 1.52
C VAL A 25 8.93 2.76 2.92
N ASN A 26 9.86 3.58 3.39
CA ASN A 26 10.41 3.51 4.74
C ASN A 26 10.15 4.85 5.46
N LYS A 27 9.56 4.77 6.66
CA LYS A 27 9.36 5.92 7.56
C LYS A 27 9.15 5.43 8.99
N TYR A 28 9.59 6.21 9.98
CA TYR A 28 9.43 5.88 11.41
C TYR A 28 9.98 4.52 11.84
N ASP A 29 11.09 4.07 11.23
CA ASP A 29 11.67 2.73 11.41
C ASP A 29 10.72 1.58 11.01
N LEU A 30 9.72 1.88 10.19
CA LEU A 30 8.80 0.92 9.59
C LEU A 30 9.02 0.85 8.08
N PHE A 31 8.73 -0.32 7.52
CA PHE A 31 8.67 -0.55 6.08
C PHE A 31 7.24 -0.90 5.68
N LEU A 32 6.76 -0.30 4.60
CA LEU A 32 5.56 -0.73 3.89
C LEU A 32 5.99 -1.20 2.50
N ILE A 33 5.60 -2.45 2.18
CA ILE A 33 5.82 -3.04 0.86
C ILE A 33 4.44 -3.20 0.22
N ALA A 34 4.22 -2.50 -0.88
CA ALA A 34 3.02 -2.62 -1.69
C ALA A 34 3.35 -3.35 -2.99
N ILE A 35 2.61 -4.41 -3.30
CA ILE A 35 2.73 -5.16 -4.55
C ILE A 35 1.41 -4.99 -5.29
N MET A 36 1.48 -4.53 -6.53
CA MET A 36 0.31 -4.25 -7.36
C MET A 36 0.59 -4.52 -8.82
N ASP A 37 -0.47 -4.56 -9.63
CA ASP A 37 -0.34 -4.59 -11.08
C ASP A 37 0.31 -3.30 -11.59
N LYS A 38 1.19 -3.41 -12.58
CA LYS A 38 1.90 -2.26 -13.14
C LYS A 38 0.96 -1.24 -13.79
N ASP A 39 -0.16 -1.68 -14.36
CA ASP A 39 -1.17 -0.78 -14.93
C ASP A 39 -1.88 0.07 -13.86
N PHE A 40 -1.83 -0.37 -12.61
CA PHE A 40 -2.44 0.30 -11.46
C PHE A 40 -1.52 1.35 -10.83
N ALA A 41 -0.21 1.16 -10.93
CA ALA A 41 0.78 2.06 -10.37
C ALA A 41 0.87 3.36 -11.19
N LYS A 42 -0.06 4.26 -10.92
CA LYS A 42 -0.13 5.58 -11.55
C LYS A 42 0.58 6.64 -10.71
N ASN A 43 0.67 7.84 -11.27
CA ASN A 43 1.18 9.02 -10.58
C ASN A 43 0.61 9.08 -9.14
N ASP A 44 1.48 9.43 -8.19
CA ASP A 44 1.20 9.58 -6.75
C ASP A 44 1.03 8.31 -5.91
N ILE A 45 1.14 7.09 -6.47
CA ILE A 45 1.04 5.85 -5.67
C ILE A 45 2.08 5.77 -4.55
N HIS A 46 3.28 6.30 -4.77
CA HIS A 46 4.32 6.39 -3.74
C HIS A 46 3.89 7.31 -2.58
N SER A 47 3.23 8.44 -2.89
CA SER A 47 2.70 9.34 -1.87
C SER A 47 1.56 8.68 -1.07
N GLU A 48 0.73 7.88 -1.73
CA GLU A 48 -0.30 7.09 -1.04
C GLU A 48 0.33 6.03 -0.12
N ALA A 49 1.40 5.35 -0.54
CA ALA A 49 2.13 4.42 0.32
C ALA A 49 2.72 5.13 1.55
N GLU A 50 3.33 6.32 1.38
CA GLU A 50 3.83 7.11 2.52
C GLU A 50 2.70 7.54 3.48
N LYS A 51 1.56 7.99 2.95
CA LYS A 51 0.38 8.35 3.77
C LYS A 51 -0.16 7.15 4.53
N ALA A 52 -0.18 5.96 3.92
CA ALA A 52 -0.61 4.75 4.59
C ALA A 52 0.30 4.45 5.79
N LEU A 53 1.62 4.62 5.63
CA LEU A 53 2.58 4.44 6.71
C LEU A 53 2.43 5.51 7.80
N ASP A 54 2.12 6.77 7.44
CA ASP A 54 1.76 7.82 8.40
C ASP A 54 0.52 7.47 9.23
N VAL A 55 -0.52 6.95 8.58
CA VAL A 55 -1.76 6.52 9.24
C VAL A 55 -1.48 5.34 10.17
N PHE A 56 -0.73 4.33 9.71
CA PHE A 56 -0.33 3.19 10.54
C PHE A 56 0.41 3.65 11.80
N PHE A 57 1.46 4.46 11.62
CA PHE A 57 2.24 4.98 12.73
C PHE A 57 1.38 5.81 13.69
N LYS A 58 0.47 6.64 13.18
CA LYS A 58 -0.41 7.45 14.03
C LYS A 58 -1.36 6.59 14.87
N ILE A 59 -1.90 5.50 14.30
CA ILE A 59 -2.81 4.61 15.00
C ILE A 59 -2.07 3.81 16.07
N TYR A 60 -0.88 3.28 15.74
CA TYR A 60 -0.18 2.30 16.59
C TYR A 60 1.10 2.82 17.25
N ARG A 61 1.28 4.15 17.33
CA ARG A 61 2.51 4.76 17.84
C ARG A 61 2.90 4.24 19.22
N SER A 62 1.91 3.97 20.07
CA SER A 62 2.13 3.50 21.44
C SER A 62 2.58 2.05 21.43
N GLU A 63 1.92 1.23 20.61
CA GLU A 63 2.11 -0.20 20.45
C GLU A 63 3.48 -0.53 19.83
N ILE A 64 3.86 0.20 18.78
CA ILE A 64 5.17 0.08 18.11
C ILE A 64 6.32 0.31 19.11
N LYS A 65 6.16 1.29 20.00
CA LYS A 65 7.18 1.62 21.02
C LYS A 65 7.29 0.58 22.13
N THR A 66 6.22 -0.15 22.42
CA THR A 66 6.23 -1.21 23.42
C THR A 66 6.84 -2.52 22.93
N SER A 67 7.08 -2.68 21.62
CA SER A 67 7.86 -3.77 21.01
C SER A 67 7.56 -5.16 21.60
N ASP A 68 6.29 -5.57 21.59
CA ASP A 68 5.96 -6.98 21.84
C ASP A 68 6.00 -7.74 20.50
N PRO A 69 6.99 -8.60 20.25
CA PRO A 69 7.07 -9.40 19.03
C PRO A 69 5.91 -10.42 18.90
N ASN A 70 5.12 -10.64 19.95
CA ASN A 70 3.96 -11.53 19.95
C ASN A 70 2.63 -10.77 19.83
N GLN A 71 2.67 -9.49 19.46
CA GLN A 71 1.46 -8.69 19.34
C GLN A 71 0.53 -9.28 18.26
N ASP A 72 -0.69 -9.63 18.68
CA ASP A 72 -1.69 -10.26 17.80
C ASP A 72 -2.01 -9.35 16.61
N ILE A 73 -1.95 -9.90 15.40
CA ILE A 73 -2.24 -9.21 14.14
C ILE A 73 -3.68 -8.65 14.11
N SER A 74 -4.60 -9.24 14.90
CA SER A 74 -5.98 -8.77 15.03
C SER A 74 -6.09 -7.32 15.55
N VAL A 75 -5.06 -6.80 16.24
CA VAL A 75 -5.02 -5.40 16.68
C VAL A 75 -4.93 -4.41 15.53
N PHE A 76 -4.54 -4.86 14.33
CA PHE A 76 -4.37 -4.02 13.14
C PHE A 76 -5.67 -3.74 12.36
N LEU A 77 -6.83 -4.19 12.87
CA LEU A 77 -8.15 -3.97 12.25
C LEU A 77 -8.48 -2.50 11.94
N PRO A 78 -8.25 -1.52 12.85
CA PRO A 78 -8.42 -0.11 12.53
C PRO A 78 -7.64 0.35 11.30
N PHE A 79 -6.39 -0.08 11.15
CA PHE A 79 -5.60 0.25 9.96
C PHE A 79 -6.10 -0.46 8.70
N LYS A 80 -6.54 -1.72 8.77
CA LYS A 80 -7.17 -2.41 7.62
C LYS A 80 -8.33 -1.58 7.05
N LYS A 81 -9.19 -1.04 7.93
CA LYS A 81 -10.32 -0.18 7.52
C LYS A 81 -9.85 1.16 6.93
N ALA A 82 -8.83 1.77 7.50
CA ALA A 82 -8.28 3.02 7.00
C ALA A 82 -7.62 2.84 5.62
N LEU A 83 -6.78 1.80 5.48
CA LEU A 83 -6.13 1.43 4.24
C LEU A 83 -7.14 1.12 3.14
N TYR A 84 -8.22 0.40 3.47
CA TYR A 84 -9.31 0.12 2.52
C TYR A 84 -9.93 1.41 1.96
N ARG A 85 -10.27 2.37 2.83
CA ARG A 85 -10.83 3.66 2.40
C ARG A 85 -9.83 4.42 1.52
N GLN A 86 -8.57 4.42 1.91
CA GLN A 86 -7.52 5.08 1.15
C GLN A 86 -7.37 4.49 -0.26
N ILE A 87 -7.39 3.15 -0.39
CA ILE A 87 -7.36 2.46 -1.69
C ILE A 87 -8.58 2.85 -2.52
N GLN A 88 -9.77 2.86 -1.94
CA GLN A 88 -10.99 3.26 -2.64
C GLN A 88 -10.91 4.71 -3.13
N ASP A 89 -10.50 5.64 -2.26
CA ASP A 89 -10.34 7.05 -2.61
C ASP A 89 -9.29 7.25 -3.72
N TYR A 90 -8.21 6.45 -3.71
CA TYR A 90 -7.19 6.48 -4.76
C TYR A 90 -7.74 5.96 -6.10
N THR A 91 -8.43 4.81 -6.09
CA THR A 91 -9.04 4.25 -7.30
C THR A 91 -10.07 5.21 -7.90
N GLU A 92 -10.94 5.81 -7.08
CA GLU A 92 -11.91 6.80 -7.56
C GLU A 92 -11.25 8.05 -8.16
N ARG A 93 -10.09 8.48 -7.62
CA ARG A 93 -9.30 9.60 -8.19
C ARG A 93 -8.71 9.22 -9.54
N ILE A 94 -8.14 8.02 -9.65
CA ILE A 94 -7.60 7.51 -10.92
C ILE A 94 -8.70 7.40 -11.97
N GLU A 95 -9.83 6.77 -11.64
CA GLU A 95 -10.94 6.59 -12.59
C GLU A 95 -11.45 7.92 -13.13
N LYS A 96 -11.56 8.94 -12.27
CA LYS A 96 -11.94 10.30 -12.69
C LYS A 96 -10.88 10.96 -13.58
N ALA A 97 -9.60 10.73 -13.32
CA ALA A 97 -8.51 11.24 -14.15
C ALA A 97 -8.44 10.53 -15.52
N ASP A 98 -8.75 9.24 -15.56
CA ASP A 98 -8.71 8.40 -16.76
C ASP A 98 -9.93 8.51 -17.68
N GLN A 99 -11.02 9.18 -17.26
CA GLN A 99 -12.16 9.44 -18.15
C GLN A 99 -11.79 10.30 -19.39
N GLY A 100 -10.54 10.78 -19.50
CA GLY A 100 -9.95 11.32 -20.73
C GLY A 100 -9.18 10.32 -21.62
N THR A 101 -8.75 9.16 -21.11
CA THR A 101 -7.90 8.20 -21.82
C THR A 101 -8.05 6.76 -21.31
N LEU A 102 -8.86 5.98 -22.04
CA LEU A 102 -8.85 4.50 -22.21
C LEU A 102 -9.23 3.57 -21.03
N LYS A 103 -10.23 2.73 -21.37
CA LYS A 103 -10.72 1.51 -20.70
C LYS A 103 -9.59 0.53 -20.33
N GLY A 104 -9.22 0.46 -19.05
CA GLY A 104 -8.52 -0.67 -18.44
C GLY A 104 -9.44 -1.38 -17.44
N ASP A 105 -9.32 -2.70 -17.32
CA ASP A 105 -10.29 -3.56 -16.64
C ASP A 105 -10.19 -3.47 -15.10
N PHE A 106 -10.83 -2.45 -14.50
CA PHE A 106 -10.95 -2.28 -13.04
C PHE A 106 -11.86 -3.35 -12.35
N GLY A 107 -12.37 -4.32 -13.11
CA GLY A 107 -13.23 -5.41 -12.61
C GLY A 107 -12.55 -6.30 -11.56
N PHE A 108 -11.24 -6.50 -11.66
CA PHE A 108 -10.48 -7.28 -10.68
C PHE A 108 -10.36 -6.58 -9.32
N PHE A 109 -10.11 -5.27 -9.32
CA PHE A 109 -9.91 -4.50 -8.09
C PHE A 109 -11.23 -4.23 -7.36
N SER A 110 -12.31 -3.99 -8.08
CA SER A 110 -13.64 -3.88 -7.48
C SER A 110 -14.03 -5.17 -6.75
N GLU A 111 -13.63 -6.34 -7.26
CA GLU A 111 -13.84 -7.62 -6.58
C GLU A 111 -12.91 -7.82 -5.36
N ALA A 112 -11.63 -7.43 -5.47
CA ALA A 112 -10.68 -7.48 -4.35
C ALA A 112 -11.08 -6.52 -3.20
N ILE A 113 -11.54 -5.31 -3.55
CA ILE A 113 -12.12 -4.32 -2.65
C ILE A 113 -13.41 -4.89 -2.01
N ALA A 114 -14.32 -5.47 -2.80
CA ALA A 114 -15.54 -6.09 -2.25
C ALA A 114 -15.23 -7.23 -1.25
N LYS A 115 -14.21 -8.06 -1.51
CA LYS A 115 -13.76 -9.11 -0.59
C LYS A 115 -13.16 -8.54 0.71
N MET A 116 -12.41 -7.43 0.63
CA MET A 116 -11.89 -6.74 1.83
C MET A 116 -12.98 -6.09 2.69
N ARG A 117 -14.09 -5.65 2.10
CA ARG A 117 -15.24 -5.09 2.83
C ARG A 117 -16.01 -6.14 3.64
N ASN A 118 -16.09 -7.36 3.13
CA ASN A 118 -16.89 -8.44 3.70
C ASN A 118 -16.09 -9.41 4.60
N SER A 119 -14.84 -9.06 4.95
CA SER A 119 -13.92 -9.87 5.78
C SER A 119 -13.45 -9.13 7.03
#